data_AF-A0AB36SBW9-F1
#
_entry.id   AF-A0AB36SBW9-F1
#
_cell.length_a   1.000
_cell.length_b   1.000
_cell.length_c   1.000
_cell.angle_alpha   90.00
_cell.angle_beta   90.00
_cell.angle_gamma   90.00
#
_symmetry.space_group_name_H-M   'P 1'
#
loop_
_entity.id
_entity.type
_entity.pdbx_description
1 polymer ?
#
loop_
_entity_poly.entity_id
_entity_poly.type
_entity_poly.pdbx_seq_one_letter_code
_entity_poly.pdbx_strand_id
1 'polypeptide(L)'
;MTEALISRLSDQGYNLVIEGTGRTTDVPIQTATMLQAKGYETKMYVMAVPKINSYLGTIERYETMYADDPMTARATPKQAHDIVVKNLPTNLETLHKTGFLEWQQFF
;
A
#
# COMPACT_ATOMS: atom_id res chain seq x y z
N MET A 1 15.95 4.04 -3.76
CA MET A 1 15.89 4.86 -2.52
C MET A 1 15.04 4.17 -1.46
N THR A 2 13.77 3.85 -1.75
CA THR A 2 12.84 3.16 -0.83
C THR A 2 13.40 1.88 -0.21
N GLU A 3 13.85 0.91 -1.03
CA GLU A 3 14.41 -0.35 -0.52
C GLU A 3 15.63 -0.17 0.38
N ALA A 4 16.46 0.84 0.09
CA ALA A 4 17.64 1.15 0.91
C ALA A 4 17.23 1.67 2.29
N LEU A 5 16.15 2.47 2.37
CA LEU A 5 15.60 2.97 3.64
C LEU A 5 14.94 1.84 4.42
N ILE A 6 14.10 1.02 3.77
CA ILE A 6 13.47 -0.15 4.42
C ILE A 6 14.55 -1.07 4.98
N SER A 7 15.58 -1.40 4.20
CA SER A 7 16.68 -2.26 4.65
C SER A 7 17.43 -1.66 5.83
N ARG A 8 17.89 -0.40 5.71
CA ARG A 8 18.71 0.25 6.74
C ARG A 8 17.94 0.51 8.04
N LEU A 9 16.65 0.84 7.98
CA LEU A 9 15.83 1.09 9.16
C LEU A 9 15.38 -0.22 9.81
N SER A 10 15.12 -1.26 9.01
CA SER A 10 14.83 -2.59 9.56
C SER A 10 16.04 -3.19 10.27
N ASP A 11 17.26 -3.00 9.76
CA ASP A 11 18.51 -3.39 10.44
C ASP A 11 18.68 -2.73 11.82
N GLN A 12 18.09 -1.56 12.02
CA GLN A 12 18.20 -0.78 13.26
C GLN A 12 17.08 -1.07 14.28
N GLY A 13 16.10 -1.90 13.95
CA GLY A 13 15.01 -2.24 14.88
C GLY A 13 13.88 -1.21 14.97
N TYR A 14 13.74 -0.28 14.02
CA TYR A 14 12.63 0.68 14.03
C TYR A 14 11.30 0.06 13.63
N ASN A 15 10.21 0.44 14.29
CA ASN A 15 8.86 0.15 13.78
C ASN A 15 8.65 0.90 12.44
N LEU A 16 8.18 0.18 11.43
CA LEU A 16 8.03 0.70 10.07
C LEU A 16 6.56 0.73 9.66
N VAL A 17 6.18 1.80 8.95
CA VAL A 17 4.96 1.85 8.13
C VAL A 17 5.42 1.96 6.68
N ILE A 18 5.06 0.98 5.87
CA ILE A 18 5.43 0.92 4.46
C ILE A 18 4.16 1.16 3.64
N GLU A 19 4.14 2.28 2.91
CA GLU A 19 3.03 2.62 2.01
C GLU A 19 3.01 1.65 0.81
N GLY A 20 1.80 1.26 0.42
CA GLY A 20 1.59 0.45 -0.77
C GLY A 20 0.11 0.27 -1.06
N THR A 21 -0.20 -0.09 -2.31
CA THR A 21 -1.59 -0.16 -2.78
C THR A 21 -2.19 -1.57 -2.77
N GLY A 22 -1.40 -2.61 -2.44
CA GLY A 22 -1.85 -4.02 -2.52
C GLY A 22 -2.18 -4.49 -3.94
N ARG A 23 -1.62 -3.83 -4.99
CA ARG A 23 -1.91 -4.15 -6.41
C ARG A 23 -1.49 -5.57 -6.80
N THR A 24 -0.41 -6.05 -6.21
CA THR A 24 0.13 -7.41 -6.36
C THR A 24 0.36 -8.03 -4.98
N THR A 25 0.53 -9.34 -4.95
CA THR A 25 0.83 -10.10 -3.73
C THR A 25 2.34 -10.26 -3.51
N ASP A 26 3.14 -10.30 -4.58
CA ASP A 26 4.56 -10.62 -4.49
C ASP A 26 5.37 -9.60 -3.69
N VAL A 27 5.07 -8.31 -3.88
CA VAL A 27 5.76 -7.21 -3.17
C VAL A 27 5.55 -7.28 -1.65
N PRO A 28 4.30 -7.33 -1.13
CA PRO A 28 4.11 -7.45 0.31
C PRO A 28 4.61 -8.78 0.87
N ILE A 29 4.54 -9.89 0.13
CA ILE A 29 5.11 -11.18 0.58
C ILE A 29 6.63 -11.06 0.74
N GLN A 30 7.35 -10.59 -0.30
CA GLN A 30 8.80 -10.43 -0.25
C GLN A 30 9.23 -9.49 0.87
N THR A 31 8.49 -8.38 1.05
CA THR A 31 8.77 -7.40 2.11
C THR A 31 8.55 -8.02 3.49
N ALA A 32 7.42 -8.71 3.70
CA ALA A 32 7.11 -9.36 4.98
C ALA A 32 8.11 -10.48 5.31
N THR A 33 8.44 -11.35 4.36
CA THR A 33 9.44 -12.41 4.55
C THR A 33 10.81 -11.84 4.91
N MET A 34 11.24 -10.76 4.25
CA MET A 34 12.51 -10.10 4.56
C MET A 34 12.50 -9.50 5.99
N LEU A 35 11.41 -8.85 6.39
CA LEU A 35 11.29 -8.27 7.73
C LEU A 35 11.19 -9.33 8.83
N GLN A 36 10.43 -10.41 8.62
CA GLN A 36 10.35 -11.53 9.56
C GLN A 36 11.70 -12.22 9.75
N ALA A 37 12.51 -12.36 8.69
CA ALA A 37 13.88 -12.86 8.80
C ALA A 37 14.79 -11.97 9.67
N LYS A 38 14.42 -10.69 9.86
CA LYS A 38 15.05 -9.74 10.79
C LYS A 38 14.37 -9.68 12.17
N GLY A 39 13.41 -10.57 12.46
CA GLY A 39 12.73 -10.67 13.74
C GLY A 39 11.52 -9.75 13.92
N TYR A 40 11.00 -9.16 12.84
CA TYR A 40 9.81 -8.31 12.91
C TYR A 40 8.53 -9.12 12.94
N GLU A 41 7.57 -8.63 13.71
CA GLU A 41 6.15 -8.91 13.50
C GLU A 41 5.65 -8.08 12.31
N THR A 42 4.95 -8.72 11.37
CA THR A 42 4.47 -8.08 10.15
C THR A 42 2.95 -8.08 10.09
N LYS A 43 2.38 -6.89 9.88
CA LYS A 43 0.94 -6.65 9.82
C LYS A 43 0.57 -5.99 8.51
N MET A 44 -0.65 -6.23 8.05
CA MET A 44 -1.23 -5.52 6.91
C MET A 44 -2.54 -4.87 7.33
N TYR A 45 -2.64 -3.58 7.02
CA TYR A 45 -3.82 -2.75 7.23
C TYR A 45 -4.26 -2.20 5.89
N VAL A 46 -5.57 -2.26 5.61
CA VAL A 46 -6.10 -1.95 4.28
C VAL A 46 -7.34 -1.10 4.41
N MET A 47 -7.45 -0.08 3.56
CA MET A 47 -8.63 0.78 3.47
C MET A 47 -9.77 0.06 2.76
N ALA A 48 -10.95 -0.01 3.38
CA ALA A 48 -12.18 -0.57 2.83
C ALA A 48 -13.15 0.56 2.43
N VAL A 49 -12.78 1.27 1.36
CA VAL A 49 -13.52 2.45 0.89
C VAL A 49 -14.37 2.11 -0.35
N PRO A 50 -15.62 2.59 -0.47
CA PRO A 50 -16.40 2.44 -1.70
C PRO A 50 -15.65 3.01 -2.92
N LYS A 51 -15.61 2.25 -4.02
CA LYS A 51 -14.85 2.60 -5.24
C LYS A 51 -15.15 4.00 -5.81
N ILE A 52 -16.37 4.49 -5.59
CA ILE A 52 -16.78 5.83 -6.04
C ILE A 52 -16.12 6.92 -5.18
N ASN A 53 -16.07 6.72 -3.86
CA ASN A 53 -15.46 7.66 -2.92
C ASN A 53 -13.93 7.71 -3.13
N SER A 54 -13.29 6.54 -3.30
CA SER A 54 -11.85 6.50 -3.56
C SER A 54 -11.50 7.15 -4.90
N TYR A 55 -12.32 6.97 -5.95
CA TYR A 55 -12.09 7.63 -7.23
C TYR A 55 -12.29 9.14 -7.14
N LEU A 56 -13.36 9.61 -6.48
CA LEU A 56 -13.56 11.04 -6.21
C LEU A 56 -12.40 11.64 -5.43
N GLY A 57 -11.86 10.93 -4.43
CA GLY A 57 -10.66 11.35 -3.70
C GLY A 57 -9.42 11.50 -4.60
N THR A 58 -9.27 10.70 -5.66
CA THR A 58 -8.18 10.90 -6.63
C THR A 58 -8.33 12.17 -7.46
N ILE A 59 -9.56 12.57 -7.76
CA ILE A 59 -9.88 13.82 -8.47
C ILE A 59 -9.63 15.00 -7.53
N GLU A 60 -10.19 14.96 -6.32
CA GLU A 60 -9.99 15.98 -5.29
C GLU A 60 -8.50 16.22 -4.99
N ARG A 61 -7.71 15.15 -4.84
CA ARG A 61 -6.25 15.25 -4.67
C ARG A 61 -5.59 15.99 -5.83
N TYR A 62 -5.98 15.68 -7.08
CA TYR A 62 -5.41 16.33 -8.25
C TYR A 62 -5.78 17.83 -8.29
N GLU A 63 -7.05 18.17 -8.12
CA GLU A 63 -7.52 19.56 -8.16
C GLU A 63 -6.92 20.39 -7.02
N THR A 64 -6.79 19.81 -5.82
CA THR A 64 -6.13 20.47 -4.68
C THR A 64 -4.66 20.75 -4.99
N MET A 65 -3.93 19.75 -5.51
CA MET A 65 -2.54 19.95 -5.90
C MET A 65 -2.39 20.92 -7.07
N TYR A 66 -3.34 20.95 -8.02
CA TYR A 66 -3.32 21.86 -9.14
C TYR A 66 -3.56 23.30 -8.70
N ALA A 67 -4.44 23.52 -7.72
CA ALA A 67 -4.66 24.82 -7.10
C ALA A 67 -3.41 25.34 -6.37
N ASP A 68 -2.65 24.44 -5.74
CA ASP A 68 -1.40 24.79 -5.04
C ASP A 68 -0.22 25.05 -6.00
N ASP A 69 0.03 24.12 -6.93
CA ASP A 69 1.08 24.23 -7.96
C ASP A 69 0.74 23.43 -9.23
N PRO A 70 0.29 24.12 -10.31
CA PRO A 70 -0.02 23.49 -11.58
C PRO A 70 1.14 22.72 -12.23
N MET A 71 2.40 23.08 -11.93
CA MET A 71 3.57 22.48 -12.56
C MET A 71 3.93 21.10 -12.00
N THR A 72 3.50 20.82 -10.77
CA THR A 72 3.81 19.55 -10.09
C THR A 72 2.59 18.64 -9.92
N ALA A 73 1.38 19.17 -10.10
CA ALA A 73 0.14 18.40 -10.05
C ALA A 73 0.07 17.31 -11.11
N ARG A 74 -0.26 16.08 -10.69
CA ARG A 74 -0.42 14.92 -11.58
C ARG A 74 -1.65 14.11 -11.19
N ALA A 75 -2.57 13.97 -12.14
CA ALA A 75 -3.77 13.16 -11.97
C ALA A 75 -3.40 11.67 -11.81
N THR A 76 -4.18 10.94 -11.01
CA THR A 76 -4.09 9.48 -10.97
C THR A 76 -4.81 8.91 -12.19
N PRO A 77 -4.15 8.15 -13.09
CA PRO A 77 -4.85 7.52 -14.20
C PRO A 77 -5.95 6.58 -13.69
N LYS A 78 -7.16 6.68 -14.23
CA LYS A 78 -8.31 5.87 -13.77
C LYS A 78 -8.02 4.37 -13.81
N GLN A 79 -7.27 3.91 -14.81
CA GLN A 79 -6.84 2.51 -14.92
C GLN A 79 -5.96 2.04 -13.74
N ALA A 80 -5.13 2.92 -13.18
CA ALA A 80 -4.29 2.62 -12.02
C ALA A 80 -5.11 2.50 -10.72
N HIS A 81 -6.21 3.24 -10.61
CA HIS A 81 -7.20 3.06 -9.54
C HIS A 81 -8.00 1.76 -9.73
N ASP A 82 -8.60 1.58 -10.90
CA ASP A 82 -9.54 0.49 -11.16
C ASP A 82 -8.90 -0.89 -11.07
N ILE A 83 -7.62 -1.03 -11.47
CA ILE A 83 -6.88 -2.29 -11.35
C ILE A 83 -6.69 -2.71 -9.88
N VAL A 84 -6.49 -1.76 -8.97
CA VAL A 84 -6.37 -2.06 -7.53
C VAL A 84 -7.74 -2.47 -7.00
N VAL A 85 -8.79 -1.70 -7.28
CA VAL A 85 -10.17 -2.05 -6.89
C VAL A 85 -10.56 -3.46 -7.34
N LYS A 86 -10.20 -3.82 -8.57
CA LYS A 86 -10.48 -5.14 -9.13
C LYS A 86 -9.74 -6.26 -8.41
N ASN A 87 -8.43 -6.07 -8.16
CA ASN A 87 -7.56 -7.16 -7.72
C ASN A 87 -7.50 -7.31 -6.20
N LEU A 88 -7.71 -6.22 -5.46
CA LEU A 88 -7.46 -6.15 -4.02
C LEU A 88 -8.19 -7.26 -3.25
N PRO A 89 -9.49 -7.54 -3.44
CA PRO A 89 -10.16 -8.62 -2.69
C PRO A 89 -9.48 -9.99 -2.82
N THR A 90 -9.13 -10.39 -4.05
CA THR A 90 -8.46 -11.68 -4.31
C THR A 90 -7.02 -11.69 -3.80
N ASN A 91 -6.31 -10.56 -3.91
CA ASN A 91 -4.95 -10.44 -3.39
C ASN A 91 -4.93 -10.59 -1.87
N LEU A 92 -5.90 -10.01 -1.16
CA LEU A 92 -5.98 -10.10 0.30
C LEU A 92 -6.24 -11.54 0.75
N GLU A 93 -7.13 -12.27 0.08
CA GLU A 93 -7.35 -13.70 0.34
C GLU A 93 -6.07 -14.52 0.09
N THR A 94 -5.32 -14.19 -0.95
CA THR A 94 -4.03 -14.84 -1.25
C THR A 94 -3.01 -14.55 -0.15
N LEU A 95 -2.91 -13.30 0.29
CA LEU A 95 -2.00 -12.87 1.36
C LEU A 95 -2.36 -13.50 2.70
N HIS A 96 -3.65 -13.62 3.01
CA HIS A 96 -4.14 -14.29 4.21
C HIS A 96 -3.65 -15.75 4.28
N LYS A 97 -3.71 -16.48 3.16
CA LYS A 97 -3.26 -17.87 3.09
C LYS A 97 -1.77 -18.07 3.29
N THR A 98 -0.96 -17.02 3.19
CA THR A 98 0.49 -17.13 3.40
C THR A 98 0.88 -17.28 4.86
N GLY A 99 0.03 -16.84 5.80
CA GLY A 99 0.35 -16.82 7.23
C GLY A 99 1.42 -15.80 7.64
N PHE A 100 1.95 -15.00 6.70
CA PHE A 100 2.99 -14.00 7.00
C PHE A 100 2.46 -12.70 7.60
N LEU A 101 1.14 -12.51 7.62
CA LEU A 101 0.53 -11.24 8.01
C LEU A 101 -0.56 -11.51 9.04
N GLU A 102 -0.37 -11.00 10.26
CA GLU A 102 -1.46 -10.95 11.23
C GLU A 102 -2.45 -9.84 10.83
N TRP A 103 -3.71 -10.20 10.63
CA TRP A 103 -4.77 -9.24 10.29
C TRP A 103 -5.21 -8.48 11.52
N GLN A 104 -5.13 -7.15 11.46
CA GLN A 104 -5.63 -6.32 12.56
C GLN A 104 -6.84 -5.47 12.18
N GLN A 105 -6.98 -4.95 10.94
CA GLN A 105 -8.20 -4.20 10.58
C GLN A 105 -8.36 -3.81 9.11
N PHE A 106 -9.62 -3.72 8.69
CA PHE A 106 -10.06 -2.87 7.57
C PHE A 106 -10.50 -1.52 8.14
N PHE A 107 -10.05 -0.41 7.54
CA PHE A 107 -10.42 0.96 7.92
C PHE A 107 -11.39 1.60 6.94
#